data_AF-A0A3D9ZJX5-F1
#
_entry.id   AF-A0A3D9ZJX5-F1
#
_cell.length_a   1.000
_cell.length_b   1.000
_cell.length_c   1.000
_cell.angle_alpha   90.00
_cell.angle_beta   90.00
_cell.angle_gamma   90.00
#
_symmetry.space_group_name_H-M   'P 1'
#
loop_
_entity.id
_entity.type
_entity.pdbx_description
1 polymer ?
#
loop_
_entity_poly.entity_id
_entity_poly.type
_entity_poly.pdbx_seq_one_letter_code
_entity_poly.pdbx_strand_id
1 'polypeptide(L)'
;MQITSLAQLRETDERTQRFTPLGLGLDRMLTPESAATYHQETVAQIDLADAVAQGTRDAFERLRKIRAYGVLCYEIYTLVNDHALLVIEQALRDRFIHFHDGSCTFVHRDGHEKTITITDYDDVYKAAKRFPARRGYQLVVGRGPAAVEFNGMLDGLRKWARAAGVLRGQRNRRIEQVLATLRNSVAHPSSTHLLTPVDCAETLRDLAEFINQLWGVPTPGGRLYPAPVERDALFIGWNANGSVTLAPADHLSAGLVRLDQIEQCAIVRAVFCPGTRLEDPDLYYFDSRYENTRLPTEYLWGPGSPTEAATWLTTTSPTRDFVDLLDQVFAIRHEGDRVYRPMKPGVVALLDPADQSGHWYLVQADTPQDAYLHIRQILAAEPGCSQSGECPACPIEILDQGTVKELVGRGQLTPTCTALPPVFCLRDDIPSWQPAPLRTNREPAPRRRRRRRSNRHRGDVG
;
A
#
# COMPACT_ATOMS: atom_id res chain seq x y z
N MET A 1 -5.94 11.38 -45.86
CA MET A 1 -4.90 10.45 -45.36
C MET A 1 -3.93 10.18 -46.51
N GLN A 2 -2.65 10.51 -46.36
CA GLN A 2 -1.63 10.06 -47.32
C GLN A 2 -1.29 8.60 -47.03
N ILE A 3 -1.12 7.79 -48.07
CA ILE A 3 -0.79 6.36 -47.92
C ILE A 3 0.71 6.24 -47.67
N THR A 4 1.08 5.69 -46.51
CA THR A 4 2.47 5.42 -46.13
C THR A 4 2.94 4.10 -46.73
N SER A 5 4.15 4.05 -47.30
CA SER A 5 4.72 2.81 -47.83
C SER A 5 5.12 1.82 -46.72
N LEU A 6 5.23 0.54 -47.03
CA LEU A 6 5.70 -0.46 -46.05
C LEU A 6 7.13 -0.17 -45.56
N ALA A 7 8.00 0.40 -46.40
CA ALA A 7 9.35 0.77 -45.99
C ALA A 7 9.30 1.85 -44.89
N GLN A 8 8.51 2.90 -45.11
CA GLN A 8 8.30 3.97 -44.12
C GLN A 8 7.62 3.46 -42.84
N LEU A 9 6.68 2.51 -42.93
CA LEU A 9 6.05 1.89 -41.75
C LEU A 9 7.02 1.02 -40.91
N ARG A 10 8.18 0.65 -41.46
CA ARG A 10 9.22 -0.13 -40.78
C ARG A 10 10.33 0.75 -40.22
N GLU A 11 10.33 2.05 -40.51
CA GLU A 11 11.29 2.99 -39.92
C GLU A 11 11.00 3.13 -38.42
N THR A 12 12.07 3.20 -37.63
CA THR A 12 11.95 3.37 -36.18
C THR A 12 11.60 4.82 -35.86
N ASP A 13 10.68 5.00 -34.92
CA ASP A 13 10.33 6.33 -34.42
C ASP A 13 11.47 6.86 -33.54
N GLU A 14 12.08 7.97 -33.95
CA GLU A 14 13.24 8.59 -33.27
C GLU A 14 12.97 8.86 -31.78
N ARG A 15 11.73 9.21 -31.42
CA ARG A 15 11.36 9.52 -30.03
C ARG A 15 11.60 8.34 -29.11
N THR A 16 11.44 7.12 -29.62
CA THR A 16 11.59 5.88 -28.84
C THR A 16 13.05 5.54 -28.56
N GLN A 17 13.97 5.96 -29.43
CA GLN A 17 15.41 5.71 -29.31
C GLN A 17 16.07 6.53 -28.21
N ARG A 18 15.40 7.60 -27.76
CA ARG A 18 15.88 8.49 -26.67
C ARG A 18 15.67 7.90 -25.27
N PHE A 19 14.91 6.82 -25.14
CA PHE A 19 14.71 6.13 -23.86
C PHE A 19 15.77 5.04 -23.69
N THR A 20 16.71 5.28 -22.80
CA THR A 20 17.88 4.41 -22.56
C THR A 20 17.80 3.75 -21.18
N PRO A 21 18.66 2.75 -20.86
CA PRO A 21 18.76 2.20 -19.52
C PRO A 21 19.11 3.22 -18.41
N LEU A 22 19.69 4.37 -18.78
CA LEU A 22 20.02 5.46 -17.87
C LEU A 22 18.92 6.54 -17.79
N GLY A 23 17.76 6.29 -18.40
CA GLY A 23 16.66 7.24 -18.51
C GLY A 23 16.61 7.95 -19.87
N LEU A 24 16.02 9.15 -19.88
CA LEU A 24 15.82 9.96 -21.08
C LEU A 24 17.14 10.60 -21.54
N GLY A 25 17.66 10.15 -22.69
CA GLY A 25 18.81 10.73 -23.37
C GLY A 25 18.42 12.01 -24.13
N LEU A 26 18.95 13.15 -23.68
CA LEU A 26 18.75 14.42 -24.38
C LEU A 26 19.68 14.56 -25.60
N ASP A 27 20.91 14.06 -25.45
CA ASP A 27 22.01 14.11 -26.42
C ASP A 27 22.43 12.72 -26.93
N ARG A 28 21.78 11.65 -26.43
CA ARG A 28 22.09 10.26 -26.76
C ARG A 28 20.86 9.51 -27.20
N MET A 29 21.05 8.64 -28.18
CA MET A 29 20.04 7.74 -28.69
C MET A 29 20.62 6.33 -28.83
N LEU A 30 19.77 5.34 -28.57
CA LEU A 30 20.04 3.96 -28.94
C LEU A 30 19.94 3.80 -30.45
N THR A 31 20.65 2.80 -31.00
CA THR A 31 20.36 2.36 -32.37
C THR A 31 18.94 1.77 -32.43
N PRO A 32 18.28 1.73 -33.60
CA PRO A 32 16.99 1.06 -33.77
C PRO A 32 16.91 -0.34 -33.14
N GLU A 33 17.91 -1.18 -33.35
CA GLU A 33 17.98 -2.55 -32.84
C GLU A 33 18.16 -2.57 -31.32
N SER A 34 18.99 -1.67 -30.80
CA SER A 34 19.21 -1.54 -29.35
C SER A 34 17.96 -1.02 -28.65
N ALA A 35 17.23 -0.08 -29.26
CA ALA A 35 15.95 0.41 -28.76
C ALA A 35 14.90 -0.71 -28.75
N ALA A 36 14.78 -1.46 -29.86
CA ALA A 36 13.85 -2.58 -29.95
C ALA A 36 14.16 -3.67 -28.90
N THR A 37 15.43 -3.98 -28.68
CA THR A 37 15.87 -4.95 -27.66
C THR A 37 15.55 -4.45 -26.27
N TYR A 38 16.00 -3.24 -25.93
CA TYR A 38 15.77 -2.63 -24.62
C TYR A 38 14.29 -2.56 -24.27
N HIS A 39 13.46 -2.04 -25.19
CA HIS A 39 12.02 -1.94 -24.95
C HIS A 39 11.37 -3.31 -24.74
N GLN A 40 11.78 -4.37 -25.45
CA GLN A 40 11.25 -5.72 -25.19
C GLN A 40 11.70 -6.25 -23.81
N GLU A 41 12.97 -6.11 -23.46
CA GLU A 41 13.53 -6.57 -22.20
C GLU A 41 12.85 -5.93 -20.99
N THR A 42 12.48 -4.63 -21.07
CA THR A 42 11.79 -3.93 -19.96
C THR A 42 10.48 -4.56 -19.51
N VAL A 43 9.84 -5.37 -20.36
CA VAL A 43 8.58 -6.06 -20.05
C VAL A 43 8.67 -7.59 -20.19
N ALA A 44 9.85 -8.12 -20.52
CA ALA A 44 10.08 -9.55 -20.70
C ALA A 44 9.96 -10.32 -19.37
N GLN A 45 10.29 -9.70 -18.24
CA GLN A 45 10.26 -10.30 -16.91
C GLN A 45 8.91 -10.13 -16.19
N ILE A 46 7.91 -9.54 -16.85
CA ILE A 46 6.60 -9.32 -16.25
C ILE A 46 5.72 -10.53 -16.57
N ASP A 47 5.58 -11.43 -15.60
CA ASP A 47 4.87 -12.69 -15.77
C ASP A 47 3.56 -12.75 -14.98
N LEU A 48 2.61 -13.48 -15.55
CA LEU A 48 1.35 -13.82 -14.89
C LEU A 48 1.40 -15.22 -14.31
N ALA A 49 0.93 -15.37 -13.08
CA ALA A 49 0.82 -16.65 -12.38
C ALA A 49 0.06 -17.69 -13.21
N ASP A 50 0.51 -18.95 -13.19
CA ASP A 50 -0.02 -20.02 -14.06
C ASP A 50 -1.55 -20.20 -13.96
N ALA A 51 -2.11 -20.01 -12.77
CA ALA A 51 -3.54 -20.16 -12.51
C ALA A 51 -4.44 -19.08 -13.13
N VAL A 52 -3.87 -17.98 -13.65
CA VAL A 52 -4.64 -16.91 -14.30
C VAL A 52 -5.40 -17.45 -15.50
N ALA A 53 -6.68 -17.07 -15.61
CA ALA A 53 -7.56 -17.52 -16.69
C ALA A 53 -6.99 -17.18 -18.08
N GLN A 54 -7.17 -18.11 -19.03
CA GLN A 54 -6.58 -17.99 -20.37
C GLN A 54 -6.99 -16.70 -21.09
N GLY A 55 -8.26 -16.27 -20.96
CA GLY A 55 -8.74 -15.03 -21.59
C GLY A 55 -7.98 -13.79 -21.11
N THR A 56 -7.76 -13.66 -19.80
CA THR A 56 -6.95 -12.59 -19.21
C THR A 56 -5.48 -12.70 -19.61
N ARG A 57 -4.91 -13.92 -19.63
CA ARG A 57 -3.52 -14.15 -20.08
C ARG A 57 -3.31 -13.72 -21.53
N ASP A 58 -4.21 -14.13 -22.43
CA ASP A 58 -4.14 -13.77 -23.86
C ASP A 58 -4.24 -12.26 -24.07
N ALA A 59 -5.09 -11.57 -23.29
CA ALA A 59 -5.22 -10.13 -23.34
C ALA A 59 -3.92 -9.43 -22.89
N PHE A 60 -3.31 -9.91 -21.81
CA PHE A 60 -2.04 -9.37 -21.30
C PHE A 60 -0.86 -9.63 -22.26
N GLU A 61 -0.72 -10.85 -22.79
CA GLU A 61 0.33 -11.18 -23.75
C GLU A 61 0.19 -10.40 -25.06
N ARG A 62 -1.06 -10.13 -25.48
CA ARG A 62 -1.32 -9.23 -26.61
C ARG A 62 -0.81 -7.82 -26.33
N LEU A 63 -1.00 -7.28 -25.13
CA LEU A 63 -0.48 -5.97 -24.76
C LEU A 63 1.05 -5.93 -24.79
N ARG A 64 1.73 -6.94 -24.21
CA ARG A 64 3.19 -7.06 -24.24
C ARG A 64 3.71 -7.09 -25.68
N LYS A 65 3.08 -7.90 -26.54
CA LYS A 65 3.41 -7.99 -27.96
C LYS A 65 3.19 -6.67 -28.70
N ILE A 66 2.04 -6.01 -28.50
CA ILE A 66 1.74 -4.74 -29.16
C ILE A 66 2.72 -3.65 -28.71
N ARG A 67 3.06 -3.60 -27.42
CA ARG A 67 4.04 -2.66 -26.88
C ARG A 67 5.38 -2.73 -27.59
N ALA A 68 5.84 -3.93 -27.97
CA ALA A 68 7.10 -4.10 -28.69
C ALA A 68 7.10 -3.36 -30.05
N TYR A 69 5.93 -3.25 -30.72
CA TYR A 69 5.80 -2.47 -31.95
C TYR A 69 5.84 -0.95 -31.72
N GLY A 70 5.77 -0.49 -30.46
CA GLY A 70 5.87 0.93 -30.13
C GLY A 70 7.18 1.58 -30.55
N VAL A 71 8.24 0.80 -30.76
CA VAL A 71 9.51 1.26 -31.36
C VAL A 71 9.32 1.83 -32.78
N LEU A 72 8.32 1.33 -33.52
CA LEU A 72 8.00 1.79 -34.88
C LEU A 72 6.97 2.94 -34.89
N CYS A 73 6.15 3.05 -33.84
CA CYS A 73 5.13 4.10 -33.71
C CYS A 73 4.91 4.40 -32.23
N TYR A 74 5.42 5.56 -31.79
CA TYR A 74 5.43 5.95 -30.39
C TYR A 74 4.02 5.97 -29.76
N GLU A 75 3.00 6.37 -30.51
CA GLU A 75 1.61 6.46 -30.04
C GLU A 75 1.07 5.12 -29.52
N ILE A 76 1.64 3.98 -29.96
CA ILE A 76 1.28 2.65 -29.48
C ILE A 76 1.48 2.52 -27.97
N TYR A 77 2.47 3.19 -27.37
CA TYR A 77 2.65 3.13 -25.90
C TYR A 77 1.44 3.68 -25.14
N THR A 78 0.82 4.73 -25.68
CA THR A 78 -0.40 5.30 -25.11
C THR A 78 -1.59 4.37 -25.32
N LEU A 79 -1.72 3.78 -26.51
CA LEU A 79 -2.77 2.80 -26.81
C LEU A 79 -2.68 1.55 -25.90
N VAL A 80 -1.48 1.03 -25.68
CA VAL A 80 -1.23 -0.10 -24.78
C VAL A 80 -1.58 0.27 -23.34
N ASN A 81 -1.15 1.45 -22.88
CA ASN A 81 -1.48 1.94 -21.54
C ASN A 81 -3.00 2.03 -21.32
N ASP A 82 -3.70 2.65 -22.25
CA ASP A 82 -5.15 2.83 -22.18
C ASP A 82 -5.88 1.48 -22.24
N HIS A 83 -5.41 0.55 -23.07
CA HIS A 83 -5.99 -0.79 -23.15
C HIS A 83 -5.68 -1.65 -21.92
N ALA A 84 -4.53 -1.45 -21.26
CA ALA A 84 -4.22 -2.11 -19.99
C ALA A 84 -5.26 -1.79 -18.91
N LEU A 85 -5.77 -0.56 -18.87
CA LEU A 85 -6.85 -0.15 -17.95
C LEU A 85 -8.16 -0.91 -18.22
N LEU A 86 -8.42 -1.33 -19.46
CA LEU A 86 -9.59 -2.15 -19.81
C LEU A 86 -9.41 -3.61 -19.40
N VAL A 87 -8.18 -4.14 -19.46
CA VAL A 87 -7.86 -5.51 -19.04
C VAL A 87 -8.07 -5.72 -17.54
N ILE A 88 -7.95 -4.67 -16.71
CA ILE A 88 -8.30 -4.73 -15.26
C ILE A 88 -9.73 -5.24 -15.07
N GLU A 89 -10.69 -4.71 -15.83
CA GLU A 89 -12.10 -5.10 -15.72
C GLU A 89 -12.31 -6.53 -16.21
N GLN A 90 -11.62 -6.94 -17.28
CA GLN A 90 -11.66 -8.31 -17.77
C GLN A 90 -11.13 -9.29 -16.71
N ALA A 91 -9.98 -9.00 -16.10
CA ALA A 91 -9.38 -9.84 -15.07
C ALA A 91 -10.30 -10.00 -13.85
N LEU A 92 -10.97 -8.92 -13.42
CA LEU A 92 -11.97 -8.97 -12.35
C LEU A 92 -13.16 -9.87 -12.71
N ARG A 93 -13.65 -9.83 -13.95
CA ARG A 93 -14.75 -10.68 -14.42
C ARG A 93 -14.36 -12.15 -14.46
N ASP A 94 -13.19 -12.45 -15.03
CA ASP A 94 -12.66 -13.81 -15.10
C ASP A 94 -12.46 -14.37 -13.69
N ARG A 95 -11.89 -13.57 -12.78
CA ARG A 95 -11.72 -13.97 -11.37
C ARG A 95 -13.07 -14.15 -10.67
N PHE A 96 -14.05 -13.30 -10.93
CA PHE A 96 -15.41 -13.43 -10.37
C PHE A 96 -16.06 -14.76 -10.74
N ILE A 97 -16.06 -15.11 -12.03
CA ILE A 97 -16.65 -16.35 -12.52
C ILE A 97 -15.96 -17.55 -11.86
N HIS A 98 -14.62 -17.53 -11.84
CA HIS A 98 -13.85 -18.61 -11.23
C HIS A 98 -14.11 -18.75 -9.73
N PHE A 99 -14.21 -17.64 -8.99
CA PHE A 99 -14.45 -17.66 -7.54
C PHE A 99 -15.82 -18.23 -7.16
N HIS A 100 -16.85 -17.94 -7.96
CA HIS A 100 -18.24 -18.36 -7.72
C HIS A 100 -18.57 -19.75 -8.28
N ASP A 101 -17.63 -20.38 -8.99
CA ASP A 101 -17.72 -21.78 -9.44
C ASP A 101 -19.09 -22.15 -10.06
N GLY A 102 -19.56 -21.31 -11.00
CA GLY A 102 -20.77 -21.56 -11.78
C GLY A 102 -22.10 -21.10 -11.17
N SER A 103 -22.11 -20.48 -9.98
CA SER A 103 -23.34 -19.86 -9.45
C SER A 103 -23.08 -18.72 -8.46
N CYS A 104 -23.93 -17.70 -8.43
CA CYS A 104 -23.87 -16.69 -7.36
C CYS A 104 -25.26 -16.37 -6.79
N THR A 105 -25.26 -15.88 -5.56
CA THR A 105 -26.50 -15.62 -4.80
C THR A 105 -26.63 -14.14 -4.48
N PHE A 106 -27.82 -13.59 -4.74
CA PHE A 106 -28.24 -12.28 -4.27
C PHE A 106 -29.19 -12.45 -3.10
N VAL A 107 -28.94 -11.76 -1.99
CA VAL A 107 -29.79 -11.75 -0.80
C VAL A 107 -30.50 -10.40 -0.69
N HIS A 108 -31.81 -10.43 -0.44
CA HIS A 108 -32.60 -9.24 -0.16
C HIS A 108 -32.54 -8.87 1.32
N ARG A 109 -32.80 -7.60 1.68
CA ARG A 109 -32.79 -7.09 3.06
C ARG A 109 -33.73 -7.84 4.03
N ASP A 110 -34.75 -8.52 3.51
CA ASP A 110 -35.67 -9.35 4.29
C ASP A 110 -35.23 -10.82 4.41
N GLY A 111 -34.05 -11.16 3.89
CA GLY A 111 -33.48 -12.51 3.93
C GLY A 111 -33.82 -13.39 2.73
N HIS A 112 -34.63 -12.94 1.75
CA HIS A 112 -34.91 -13.77 0.57
C HIS A 112 -33.69 -13.89 -0.36
N GLU A 113 -33.32 -15.12 -0.67
CA GLU A 113 -32.20 -15.43 -1.56
C GLU A 113 -32.64 -15.70 -3.00
N LYS A 114 -31.79 -15.28 -3.96
CA LYS A 114 -31.92 -15.52 -5.40
C LYS A 114 -30.58 -15.98 -5.95
N THR A 115 -30.45 -17.28 -6.17
CA THR A 115 -29.30 -17.89 -6.83
C THR A 115 -29.50 -17.92 -8.34
N ILE A 116 -28.43 -17.62 -9.08
CA ILE A 116 -28.37 -17.75 -10.53
C ILE A 116 -27.26 -18.73 -10.90
N THR A 117 -27.45 -19.47 -11.99
CA THR A 117 -26.36 -20.21 -12.65
C THR A 117 -25.60 -19.24 -13.55
N ILE A 118 -24.27 -19.35 -13.56
CA ILE A 118 -23.36 -18.51 -14.32
C ILE A 118 -22.71 -19.35 -15.41
N THR A 119 -22.97 -19.01 -16.67
CA THR A 119 -22.20 -19.56 -17.81
C THR A 119 -21.11 -18.60 -18.22
N ASP A 120 -21.45 -17.30 -18.23
CA ASP A 120 -20.53 -16.21 -18.52
C ASP A 120 -20.85 -14.97 -17.67
N TYR A 121 -20.09 -13.89 -17.86
CA TYR A 121 -20.29 -12.68 -17.07
C TYR A 121 -21.55 -11.88 -17.47
N ASP A 122 -22.10 -12.09 -18.67
CA ASP A 122 -23.32 -11.40 -19.10
C ASP A 122 -24.53 -11.88 -18.28
N ASP A 123 -24.56 -13.15 -17.87
CA ASP A 123 -25.54 -13.68 -16.91
C ASP A 123 -25.52 -12.90 -15.58
N VAL A 124 -24.31 -12.67 -15.04
CA VAL A 124 -24.08 -11.91 -13.80
C VAL A 124 -24.54 -10.46 -13.97
N TYR A 125 -24.21 -9.84 -15.10
CA TYR A 125 -24.60 -8.46 -15.38
C TYR A 125 -26.12 -8.30 -15.50
N LYS A 126 -26.80 -9.22 -16.20
CA LYS A 126 -28.28 -9.25 -16.28
C LYS A 126 -28.92 -9.46 -14.91
N ALA A 127 -28.35 -10.34 -14.09
CA ALA A 127 -28.85 -10.58 -12.75
C ALA A 127 -28.70 -9.35 -11.84
N ALA A 128 -27.55 -8.65 -11.88
CA ALA A 128 -27.35 -7.41 -11.14
C ALA A 128 -28.35 -6.31 -11.52
N LYS A 129 -28.79 -6.27 -12.79
CA LYS A 129 -29.90 -5.39 -13.23
C LYS A 129 -31.25 -5.81 -12.68
N ARG A 130 -31.51 -7.11 -12.56
CA ARG A 130 -32.76 -7.67 -12.04
C ARG A 130 -32.87 -7.51 -10.52
N PHE A 131 -31.74 -7.66 -9.82
CA PHE A 131 -31.60 -7.64 -8.36
C PHE A 131 -30.68 -6.48 -7.89
N PRO A 132 -31.03 -5.21 -8.14
CA PRO A 132 -30.14 -4.09 -7.85
C PRO A 132 -30.16 -3.69 -6.36
N ALA A 133 -29.06 -3.12 -5.87
CA ALA A 133 -28.92 -2.60 -4.50
C ALA A 133 -30.01 -1.60 -4.08
N ARG A 134 -30.45 -0.74 -5.01
CA ARG A 134 -31.57 0.20 -4.78
C ARG A 134 -32.91 -0.48 -4.43
N ARG A 135 -33.05 -1.77 -4.75
CA ARG A 135 -34.20 -2.63 -4.38
C ARG A 135 -33.89 -3.52 -3.17
N GLY A 136 -32.83 -3.23 -2.43
CA GLY A 136 -32.46 -3.97 -1.23
C GLY A 136 -31.73 -5.29 -1.46
N TYR A 137 -31.24 -5.57 -2.67
CA TYR A 137 -30.46 -6.78 -2.94
C TYR A 137 -28.96 -6.55 -2.78
N GLN A 138 -28.25 -7.51 -2.20
CA GLN A 138 -26.79 -7.53 -2.09
C GLN A 138 -26.26 -8.86 -2.62
N LEU A 139 -25.06 -8.85 -3.19
CA LEU A 139 -24.38 -10.05 -3.64
C LEU A 139 -23.70 -10.71 -2.44
N VAL A 140 -23.96 -11.99 -2.21
CA VAL A 140 -23.27 -12.80 -1.20
C VAL A 140 -21.83 -13.07 -1.66
N VAL A 141 -20.89 -12.88 -0.75
CA VAL A 141 -19.46 -13.07 -1.02
C VAL A 141 -19.03 -14.47 -0.55
N GLY A 142 -18.95 -15.39 -1.50
CA GLY A 142 -18.54 -16.77 -1.23
C GLY A 142 -19.52 -17.50 -0.31
N ARG A 143 -19.01 -18.28 0.64
CA ARG A 143 -19.83 -19.05 1.61
C ARG A 143 -19.97 -18.35 2.97
N GLY A 144 -19.48 -17.12 3.12
CA GLY A 144 -19.50 -16.36 4.36
C GLY A 144 -20.75 -15.46 4.52
N PRO A 145 -20.91 -14.79 5.67
CA PRO A 145 -22.03 -13.88 5.91
C PRO A 145 -21.89 -12.53 5.19
N ALA A 146 -20.73 -12.27 4.56
CA ALA A 146 -20.47 -11.00 3.90
C ALA A 146 -21.33 -10.85 2.64
N ALA A 147 -21.99 -9.70 2.50
CA ALA A 147 -22.72 -9.32 1.31
C ALA A 147 -22.38 -7.87 0.92
N VAL A 148 -22.30 -7.62 -0.38
CA VAL A 148 -21.91 -6.31 -0.92
C VAL A 148 -22.95 -5.74 -1.87
N GLU A 149 -23.03 -4.42 -1.93
CA GLU A 149 -23.73 -3.76 -3.02
C GLU A 149 -23.02 -4.08 -4.35
N PHE A 150 -23.79 -4.58 -5.31
CA PHE A 150 -23.23 -5.04 -6.57
C PHE A 150 -24.08 -4.57 -7.76
N ASN A 151 -23.44 -3.91 -8.72
CA ASN A 151 -24.08 -3.37 -9.92
C ASN A 151 -23.66 -4.09 -11.22
N GLY A 152 -22.84 -5.14 -11.12
CA GLY A 152 -22.32 -5.88 -12.27
C GLY A 152 -21.26 -5.12 -13.09
N MET A 153 -20.88 -3.91 -12.68
CA MET A 153 -19.88 -3.06 -13.34
C MET A 153 -18.57 -3.03 -12.53
N LEU A 154 -17.56 -2.34 -13.06
CA LEU A 154 -16.24 -2.20 -12.42
C LEU A 154 -16.29 -1.81 -10.93
N ASP A 155 -17.16 -0.87 -10.55
CA ASP A 155 -17.34 -0.49 -9.13
C ASP A 155 -17.81 -1.67 -8.26
N GLY A 156 -18.86 -2.38 -8.70
CA GLY A 156 -19.36 -3.56 -7.98
C GLY A 156 -18.34 -4.70 -7.93
N LEU A 157 -17.61 -4.93 -9.03
CA LEU A 157 -16.52 -5.92 -9.09
C LEU A 157 -15.41 -5.60 -8.09
N ARG A 158 -15.00 -4.33 -7.96
CA ARG A 158 -13.97 -3.94 -7.00
C ARG A 158 -14.42 -4.11 -5.55
N LYS A 159 -15.65 -3.68 -5.23
CA LYS A 159 -16.24 -3.90 -3.89
C LYS A 159 -16.32 -5.38 -3.54
N TRP A 160 -16.76 -6.20 -4.50
CA TRP A 160 -16.74 -7.65 -4.35
C TRP A 160 -15.33 -8.19 -4.13
N ALA A 161 -14.35 -7.81 -4.95
CA ALA A 161 -12.99 -8.31 -4.86
C ALA A 161 -12.32 -7.98 -3.51
N ARG A 162 -12.61 -6.79 -2.96
CA ARG A 162 -12.19 -6.40 -1.61
C ARG A 162 -12.87 -7.22 -0.53
N ALA A 163 -14.20 -7.35 -0.57
CA ALA A 163 -14.93 -8.15 0.40
C ALA A 163 -14.59 -9.65 0.33
N ALA A 164 -14.20 -10.15 -0.85
CA ALA A 164 -13.74 -11.52 -1.07
C ALA A 164 -12.29 -11.75 -0.60
N GLY A 165 -11.59 -10.70 -0.14
CA GLY A 165 -10.20 -10.79 0.30
C GLY A 165 -9.20 -11.04 -0.82
N VAL A 166 -9.59 -10.86 -2.10
CA VAL A 166 -8.67 -11.06 -3.23
C VAL A 166 -7.88 -9.79 -3.58
N LEU A 167 -8.25 -8.62 -3.04
CA LEU A 167 -7.48 -7.38 -3.10
C LEU A 167 -7.12 -6.90 -1.69
N ARG A 168 -5.84 -6.60 -1.47
CA ARG A 168 -5.28 -6.20 -0.16
C ARG A 168 -4.57 -4.84 -0.21
N GLY A 169 -4.22 -4.33 0.96
CA GLY A 169 -3.58 -3.03 1.18
C GLY A 169 -4.57 -1.88 1.18
N GLN A 170 -4.44 -1.01 2.17
CA GLN A 170 -5.32 0.13 2.35
C GLN A 170 -5.01 1.25 1.34
N ARG A 171 -3.74 1.53 1.06
CA ARG A 171 -3.32 2.55 0.07
C ARG A 171 -3.76 2.16 -1.33
N ASN A 172 -3.76 0.86 -1.63
CA ASN A 172 -4.23 0.33 -2.90
C ASN A 172 -5.70 0.66 -3.17
N ARG A 173 -6.55 0.80 -2.14
CA ARG A 173 -7.97 1.19 -2.32
C ARG A 173 -8.09 2.50 -3.10
N ARG A 174 -7.25 3.49 -2.79
CA ARG A 174 -7.18 4.77 -3.51
C ARG A 174 -6.60 4.61 -4.91
N ILE A 175 -5.53 3.84 -5.08
CA ILE A 175 -4.93 3.59 -6.40
C ILE A 175 -5.95 2.96 -7.33
N GLU A 176 -6.68 1.96 -6.87
CA GLU A 176 -7.75 1.34 -7.63
C GLU A 176 -8.90 2.31 -7.96
N GLN A 177 -9.26 3.25 -7.08
CA GLN A 177 -10.22 4.31 -7.38
C GLN A 177 -9.72 5.21 -8.51
N VAL A 178 -8.44 5.58 -8.47
CA VAL A 178 -7.79 6.34 -9.55
C VAL A 178 -7.81 5.53 -10.85
N LEU A 179 -7.45 4.24 -10.81
CA LEU A 179 -7.49 3.36 -11.98
C LEU A 179 -8.90 3.26 -12.59
N ALA A 180 -9.94 3.19 -11.76
CA ALA A 180 -11.33 3.20 -12.24
C ALA A 180 -11.70 4.53 -12.92
N THR A 181 -11.27 5.66 -12.36
CA THR A 181 -11.45 6.99 -12.98
C THR A 181 -10.72 7.08 -14.32
N LEU A 182 -9.45 6.67 -14.36
CA LEU A 182 -8.63 6.66 -15.59
C LEU A 182 -9.25 5.77 -16.66
N ARG A 183 -9.70 4.57 -16.29
CA ARG A 183 -10.44 3.67 -17.20
C ARG A 183 -11.67 4.37 -17.80
N ASN A 184 -12.43 5.10 -16.99
CA ASN A 184 -13.61 5.83 -17.47
C ASN A 184 -13.22 6.99 -18.41
N SER A 185 -12.11 7.68 -18.14
CA SER A 185 -11.57 8.70 -19.05
C SER A 185 -11.13 8.10 -20.39
N VAL A 186 -10.56 6.90 -20.40
CA VAL A 186 -10.22 6.17 -21.64
C VAL A 186 -11.48 5.78 -22.42
N ALA A 187 -12.52 5.32 -21.72
CA ALA A 187 -13.79 4.97 -22.35
C ALA A 187 -14.55 6.20 -22.91
N HIS A 188 -14.26 7.40 -22.39
CA HIS A 188 -14.91 8.66 -22.73
C HIS A 188 -13.88 9.79 -22.89
N PRO A 189 -13.04 9.75 -23.95
CA PRO A 189 -11.93 10.68 -24.09
C PRO A 189 -12.41 12.11 -24.33
N SER A 190 -11.88 13.05 -23.55
CA SER A 190 -12.16 14.49 -23.68
C SER A 190 -11.03 15.29 -24.35
N SER A 191 -9.84 14.72 -24.45
CA SER A 191 -8.64 15.35 -25.03
C SER A 191 -7.66 14.29 -25.51
N THR A 192 -6.70 14.69 -26.36
CA THR A 192 -5.55 13.86 -26.72
C THR A 192 -4.49 13.89 -25.61
N HIS A 193 -3.92 12.74 -25.28
CA HIS A 193 -2.75 12.61 -24.41
C HIS A 193 -1.69 11.72 -25.04
N LEU A 194 -0.47 11.80 -24.53
CA LEU A 194 0.65 11.01 -24.99
C LEU A 194 1.48 10.57 -23.78
N LEU A 195 1.74 9.27 -23.68
CA LEU A 195 2.52 8.66 -22.59
C LEU A 195 3.85 8.12 -23.10
N THR A 196 4.79 7.92 -22.19
CA THR A 196 6.13 7.44 -22.51
C THR A 196 6.21 5.90 -22.52
N PRO A 197 7.25 5.33 -23.15
CA PRO A 197 7.52 3.88 -23.08
C PRO A 197 7.73 3.38 -21.63
N VAL A 198 8.18 4.26 -20.74
CA VAL A 198 8.42 3.99 -19.32
C VAL A 198 7.08 3.92 -18.58
N ASP A 199 6.21 4.92 -18.75
CA ASP A 199 4.86 4.91 -18.17
C ASP A 199 4.09 3.65 -18.59
N CYS A 200 4.19 3.30 -19.87
CA CYS A 200 3.57 2.10 -20.42
C CYS A 200 4.12 0.80 -19.77
N ALA A 201 5.43 0.72 -19.52
CA ALA A 201 6.04 -0.43 -18.85
C ALA A 201 5.59 -0.54 -17.38
N GLU A 202 5.52 0.60 -16.68
CA GLU A 202 5.02 0.65 -15.30
C GLU A 202 3.56 0.21 -15.23
N THR A 203 2.70 0.70 -16.12
CA THR A 203 1.29 0.27 -16.18
C THR A 203 1.15 -1.23 -16.46
N LEU A 204 1.98 -1.83 -17.32
CA LEU A 204 1.96 -3.27 -17.53
C LEU A 204 2.42 -4.05 -16.30
N ARG A 205 3.40 -3.53 -15.55
CA ARG A 205 3.84 -4.13 -14.29
C ARG A 205 2.73 -4.07 -13.24
N ASP A 206 2.13 -2.90 -13.05
CA ASP A 206 0.99 -2.71 -12.14
C ASP A 206 -0.20 -3.60 -12.53
N LEU A 207 -0.48 -3.75 -13.83
CA LEU A 207 -1.53 -4.64 -14.33
C LEU A 207 -1.22 -6.10 -13.98
N ALA A 208 0.01 -6.55 -14.19
CA ALA A 208 0.41 -7.91 -13.84
C ALA A 208 0.33 -8.17 -12.33
N GLU A 209 0.79 -7.22 -11.51
CA GLU A 209 0.65 -7.27 -10.05
C GLU A 209 -0.81 -7.39 -9.63
N PHE A 210 -1.68 -6.57 -10.22
CA PHE A 210 -3.12 -6.60 -9.96
C PHE A 210 -3.76 -7.94 -10.37
N ILE A 211 -3.44 -8.44 -11.56
CA ILE A 211 -3.95 -9.74 -12.04
C ILE A 211 -3.45 -10.85 -11.11
N ASN A 212 -2.15 -10.93 -10.82
CA ASN A 212 -1.62 -11.99 -9.97
C ASN A 212 -2.24 -11.96 -8.56
N GLN A 213 -2.41 -10.77 -7.99
CA GLN A 213 -3.07 -10.59 -6.71
C GLN A 213 -4.53 -11.11 -6.71
N LEU A 214 -5.28 -10.90 -7.80
CA LEU A 214 -6.64 -11.45 -7.91
C LEU A 214 -6.66 -12.98 -7.77
N TRP A 215 -5.61 -13.67 -8.21
CA TRP A 215 -5.43 -15.12 -8.04
C TRP A 215 -4.66 -15.51 -6.77
N GLY A 216 -4.45 -14.57 -5.85
CA GLY A 216 -3.78 -14.82 -4.56
C GLY A 216 -2.27 -15.01 -4.68
N VAL A 217 -1.66 -14.60 -5.79
CA VAL A 217 -0.21 -14.67 -5.99
C VAL A 217 0.37 -13.26 -5.83
N PRO A 218 0.95 -12.94 -4.67
CA PRO A 218 1.55 -11.63 -4.46
C PRO A 218 2.88 -11.53 -5.21
N THR A 219 3.27 -10.33 -5.63
CA THR A 219 4.40 -10.17 -6.56
C THR A 219 5.70 -9.83 -5.82
N PRO A 220 6.78 -10.62 -5.93
CA PRO A 220 8.07 -10.30 -5.33
C PRO A 220 8.58 -8.92 -5.80
N GLY A 221 8.90 -8.04 -4.84
CA GLY A 221 9.31 -6.66 -5.13
C GLY A 221 8.22 -5.78 -5.78
N GLY A 222 6.97 -6.24 -5.79
CA GLY A 222 5.83 -5.53 -6.35
C GLY A 222 5.58 -4.20 -5.64
N ARG A 223 5.06 -3.22 -6.38
CA ARG A 223 4.75 -1.89 -5.87
C ARG A 223 3.36 -1.81 -5.23
N LEU A 224 2.38 -2.43 -5.87
CA LEU A 224 0.97 -2.41 -5.47
C LEU A 224 0.71 -3.57 -4.52
N TYR A 225 1.04 -4.79 -4.94
CA TYR A 225 0.73 -6.01 -4.17
C TYR A 225 1.98 -6.83 -3.87
N PRO A 226 2.93 -6.29 -3.07
CA PRO A 226 4.21 -6.93 -2.78
C PRO A 226 4.05 -8.27 -2.07
N ALA A 227 4.78 -9.29 -2.51
CA ALA A 227 4.94 -10.52 -1.74
C ALA A 227 5.41 -10.23 -0.31
N PRO A 228 5.06 -11.10 0.67
CA PRO A 228 5.66 -11.04 1.99
C PRO A 228 7.18 -10.90 1.90
N VAL A 229 7.72 -10.01 2.71
CA VAL A 229 9.16 -9.72 2.70
C VAL A 229 9.87 -10.52 3.78
N GLU A 230 11.07 -10.99 3.45
CA GLU A 230 11.93 -11.67 4.39
C GLU A 230 12.44 -10.68 5.44
N ARG A 231 12.40 -11.09 6.71
CA ARG A 231 13.05 -10.40 7.82
C ARG A 231 14.05 -11.32 8.47
N ASP A 232 15.16 -10.75 8.91
CA ASP A 232 16.19 -11.49 9.62
C ASP A 232 16.55 -10.81 10.94
N ALA A 233 17.28 -11.52 11.79
CA ALA A 233 17.80 -11.00 13.03
C ALA A 233 18.81 -9.88 12.74
N LEU A 234 18.53 -8.71 13.31
CA LEU A 234 19.33 -7.51 13.18
C LEU A 234 19.83 -7.07 14.54
N PHE A 235 21.12 -6.75 14.59
CA PHE A 235 21.74 -6.07 15.71
C PHE A 235 21.53 -4.56 15.59
N ILE A 236 21.03 -3.97 16.67
CA ILE A 236 20.93 -2.53 16.86
C ILE A 236 21.76 -2.15 18.09
N GLY A 237 22.90 -1.50 17.90
CA GLY A 237 23.74 -1.01 18.98
C GLY A 237 23.76 0.51 19.06
N TRP A 238 23.83 1.08 20.27
CA TRP A 238 23.97 2.51 20.47
C TRP A 238 24.94 2.86 21.60
N ASN A 239 25.38 4.12 21.59
CA ASN A 239 26.31 4.68 22.57
C ASN A 239 25.67 5.83 23.36
N ALA A 240 26.35 6.33 24.40
CA ALA A 240 25.86 7.46 25.20
C ALA A 240 25.57 8.73 24.39
N ASN A 241 26.20 8.88 23.21
CA ASN A 241 26.00 10.03 22.33
C ASN A 241 24.78 9.85 21.40
N GLY A 242 24.06 8.73 21.48
CA GLY A 242 22.92 8.42 20.63
C GLY A 242 23.28 8.00 19.20
N SER A 243 24.55 7.68 18.92
CA SER A 243 24.98 7.12 17.64
C SER A 243 24.50 5.67 17.55
N VAL A 244 23.82 5.32 16.48
CA VAL A 244 23.23 4.00 16.27
C VAL A 244 24.03 3.25 15.19
N THR A 245 24.32 1.99 15.46
CA THR A 245 24.94 1.03 14.54
C THR A 245 23.94 -0.08 14.24
N LEU A 246 23.65 -0.29 12.95
CA LEU A 246 22.81 -1.38 12.46
C LEU A 246 23.67 -2.39 11.70
N ALA A 247 23.51 -3.66 11.98
CA ALA A 247 24.19 -4.74 11.26
C ALA A 247 23.40 -6.04 11.34
N PRO A 248 23.51 -6.95 10.36
CA PRO A 248 23.04 -8.32 10.50
C PRO A 248 23.54 -8.93 11.82
N ALA A 249 22.69 -9.68 12.54
CA ALA A 249 23.03 -10.16 13.87
C ALA A 249 24.19 -11.18 13.86
N ASP A 250 24.40 -11.90 12.76
CA ASP A 250 25.53 -12.81 12.57
C ASP A 250 26.88 -12.07 12.50
N HIS A 251 26.90 -10.80 12.07
CA HIS A 251 28.10 -9.96 12.09
C HIS A 251 28.61 -9.73 13.51
N LEU A 252 27.73 -9.70 14.51
CA LEU A 252 28.14 -9.61 15.92
C LEU A 252 28.91 -10.87 16.33
N SER A 253 28.37 -12.05 15.99
CA SER A 253 28.99 -13.34 16.31
C SER A 253 30.29 -13.57 15.55
N ALA A 254 30.40 -13.02 14.33
CA ALA A 254 31.60 -13.08 13.50
C ALA A 254 32.67 -12.03 13.86
N GLY A 255 32.41 -11.15 14.84
CA GLY A 255 33.33 -10.08 15.22
C GLY A 255 33.53 -9.00 14.14
N LEU A 256 32.55 -8.84 13.24
CA LEU A 256 32.56 -7.86 12.15
C LEU A 256 31.99 -6.50 12.57
N VAL A 257 31.37 -6.42 13.76
CA VAL A 257 30.88 -5.17 14.34
C VAL A 257 31.94 -4.59 15.29
N ARG A 258 32.24 -3.30 15.16
CA ARG A 258 33.09 -2.59 16.13
C ARG A 258 32.29 -2.26 17.39
N LEU A 259 32.67 -2.87 18.51
CA LEU A 259 31.95 -2.79 19.77
C LEU A 259 32.52 -1.76 20.76
N ASP A 260 33.68 -1.17 20.44
CA ASP A 260 34.45 -0.27 21.34
C ASP A 260 33.68 0.97 21.78
N GLN A 261 32.63 1.33 21.06
CA GLN A 261 31.77 2.46 21.36
C GLN A 261 30.34 2.07 21.71
N ILE A 262 29.97 0.78 21.68
CA ILE A 262 28.58 0.35 21.90
C ILE A 262 28.38 0.04 23.37
N GLU A 263 27.52 0.81 24.03
CA GLU A 263 27.20 0.65 25.45
C GLU A 263 26.04 -0.31 25.67
N GLN A 264 25.04 -0.23 24.79
CA GLN A 264 23.84 -1.05 24.84
C GLN A 264 23.41 -1.46 23.43
N CYS A 265 22.71 -2.57 23.35
CA CYS A 265 22.17 -3.08 22.11
C CYS A 265 20.86 -3.84 22.32
N ALA A 266 20.16 -4.06 21.22
CA ALA A 266 18.99 -4.90 21.13
C ALA A 266 19.09 -5.77 19.87
N ILE A 267 18.40 -6.91 19.89
CA ILE A 267 18.17 -7.73 18.71
C ILE A 267 16.70 -7.60 18.31
N VAL A 268 16.48 -7.32 17.03
CA VAL A 268 15.15 -7.24 16.43
C VAL A 268 15.09 -8.14 15.20
N ARG A 269 13.90 -8.54 14.77
CA ARG A 269 13.68 -9.11 13.44
C ARG A 269 13.15 -8.01 12.53
N ALA A 270 13.90 -7.66 11.50
CA ALA A 270 13.56 -6.55 10.60
C ALA A 270 13.98 -6.85 9.15
N VAL A 271 13.41 -6.08 8.22
CA VAL A 271 13.93 -6.02 6.85
C VAL A 271 15.19 -5.17 6.85
N PHE A 272 16.31 -5.73 6.40
CA PHE A 272 17.58 -5.00 6.34
C PHE A 272 18.34 -5.31 5.06
N CYS A 273 18.13 -4.47 4.05
CA CYS A 273 18.76 -4.56 2.74
C CYS A 273 19.38 -3.20 2.36
N PRO A 274 20.55 -2.84 2.92
CA PRO A 274 21.17 -1.53 2.70
C PRO A 274 21.39 -1.22 1.22
N GLY A 275 21.07 0.00 0.80
CA GLY A 275 21.25 0.43 -0.59
C GLY A 275 20.23 -0.13 -1.58
N THR A 276 19.20 -0.83 -1.08
CA THR A 276 18.06 -1.26 -1.89
C THR A 276 16.85 -0.35 -1.67
N ARG A 277 15.84 -0.45 -2.52
CA ARG A 277 14.58 0.29 -2.37
C ARG A 277 13.79 -0.10 -1.10
N LEU A 278 14.07 -1.26 -0.52
CA LEU A 278 13.39 -1.78 0.68
C LEU A 278 14.11 -1.42 1.99
N GLU A 279 15.01 -0.44 1.96
CA GLU A 279 15.63 0.09 3.18
C GLU A 279 14.60 0.86 4.03
N ASP A 280 14.55 0.57 5.32
CA ASP A 280 13.74 1.31 6.29
C ASP A 280 14.60 2.36 7.02
N PRO A 281 14.53 3.64 6.62
CA PRO A 281 15.28 4.70 7.29
C PRO A 281 14.79 4.96 8.71
N ASP A 282 13.58 4.52 9.06
CA ASP A 282 12.98 4.79 10.36
C ASP A 282 13.43 3.77 11.43
N LEU A 283 14.20 2.75 11.03
CA LEU A 283 14.79 1.75 11.94
C LEU A 283 15.77 2.36 12.95
N TYR A 284 16.39 3.50 12.61
CA TYR A 284 17.21 4.30 13.52
C TYR A 284 16.43 4.91 14.70
N TYR A 285 15.10 4.88 14.64
CA TYR A 285 14.20 5.36 15.69
C TYR A 285 13.36 4.23 16.29
N PHE A 286 13.88 3.00 16.24
CA PHE A 286 13.22 1.83 16.80
C PHE A 286 12.83 2.06 18.27
N ASP A 287 11.63 1.59 18.59
CA ASP A 287 11.05 1.56 19.92
C ASP A 287 10.45 0.17 20.12
N SER A 288 10.70 -0.39 21.30
CA SER A 288 10.31 -1.76 21.63
C SER A 288 8.82 -1.95 21.90
N ARG A 289 8.08 -0.88 22.17
CA ARG A 289 6.64 -0.91 22.43
C ARG A 289 5.81 -0.22 21.34
N TYR A 290 6.40 0.76 20.66
CA TYR A 290 5.72 1.56 19.65
C TYR A 290 6.17 1.24 18.23
N GLU A 291 5.22 1.22 17.30
CA GLU A 291 5.48 0.99 15.88
C GLU A 291 5.88 2.30 15.19
N ASN A 292 7.19 2.54 15.08
CA ASN A 292 7.76 3.73 14.43
C ASN A 292 8.36 3.44 13.05
N THR A 293 8.57 2.17 12.71
CA THR A 293 9.22 1.74 11.47
C THR A 293 8.21 1.67 10.32
N ARG A 294 8.66 1.89 9.08
CA ARG A 294 7.80 1.77 7.89
C ARG A 294 7.52 0.32 7.57
N LEU A 295 8.48 -0.55 7.85
CA LEU A 295 8.40 -1.99 7.64
C LEU A 295 8.18 -2.67 9.00
N PRO A 296 7.46 -3.82 9.05
CA PRO A 296 7.18 -4.51 10.28
C PRO A 296 8.47 -4.96 10.99
N THR A 297 8.70 -4.44 12.18
CA THR A 297 9.86 -4.79 13.01
C THR A 297 9.40 -5.52 14.26
N GLU A 298 10.07 -6.60 14.66
CA GLU A 298 9.73 -7.36 15.85
C GLU A 298 10.86 -7.32 16.86
N TYR A 299 10.55 -6.93 18.09
CA TYR A 299 11.50 -7.00 19.19
C TYR A 299 11.76 -8.47 19.57
N LEU A 300 13.04 -8.87 19.67
CA LEU A 300 13.43 -10.21 20.09
C LEU A 300 14.14 -10.22 21.46
N TRP A 301 15.08 -9.29 21.66
CA TRP A 301 15.90 -9.24 22.87
C TRP A 301 16.51 -7.84 23.12
N GLY A 302 16.79 -7.52 24.38
CA GLY A 302 17.47 -6.29 24.82
C GLY A 302 16.64 -5.47 25.82
N PRO A 303 17.02 -4.22 26.11
CA PRO A 303 18.38 -3.72 25.91
C PRO A 303 19.37 -4.51 26.78
N GLY A 304 20.60 -4.67 26.31
CA GLY A 304 21.68 -5.31 27.07
C GLY A 304 23.05 -5.08 26.44
N SER A 305 24.09 -5.66 27.00
CA SER A 305 25.45 -5.54 26.45
C SER A 305 25.64 -6.37 25.17
N PRO A 306 26.58 -5.99 24.27
CA PRO A 306 26.90 -6.81 23.10
C PRO A 306 27.31 -8.25 23.42
N THR A 307 27.96 -8.48 24.57
CA THR A 307 28.36 -9.83 25.02
C THR A 307 27.15 -10.69 25.40
N GLU A 308 26.18 -10.11 26.10
CA GLU A 308 24.92 -10.80 26.42
C GLU A 308 24.11 -11.07 25.15
N ALA A 309 24.09 -10.13 24.20
CA ALA A 309 23.41 -10.28 22.92
C ALA A 309 24.00 -11.45 22.10
N ALA A 310 25.34 -11.54 22.01
CA ALA A 310 26.02 -12.64 21.33
C ALA A 310 25.73 -14.00 21.98
N THR A 311 25.69 -14.03 23.32
CA THR A 311 25.31 -15.22 24.10
C THR A 311 23.87 -15.63 23.81
N TRP A 312 22.95 -14.67 23.79
CA TRP A 312 21.54 -14.89 23.48
C TRP A 312 21.32 -15.37 22.05
N LEU A 313 22.04 -14.81 21.06
CA LEU A 313 21.99 -15.24 19.66
C LEU A 313 22.42 -16.69 19.50
N THR A 314 23.51 -17.09 20.17
CA THR A 314 24.02 -18.46 20.15
C THR A 314 23.01 -19.44 20.78
N THR A 315 22.35 -19.02 21.86
CA THR A 315 21.40 -19.87 22.60
C THR A 315 20.06 -20.00 21.89
N THR A 316 19.53 -18.88 21.39
CA THR A 316 18.17 -18.80 20.85
C THR A 316 18.13 -19.08 19.36
N SER A 317 19.19 -18.74 18.62
CA SER A 317 19.29 -18.90 17.16
C SER A 317 18.02 -18.45 16.42
N PRO A 318 17.65 -17.15 16.53
CA PRO A 318 16.41 -16.66 15.94
C PRO A 318 16.37 -16.93 14.44
N THR A 319 15.26 -17.48 13.96
CA THR A 319 15.08 -17.74 12.54
C THR A 319 14.53 -16.52 11.81
N ARG A 320 14.91 -16.39 10.54
CA ARG A 320 14.23 -15.56 9.55
C ARG A 320 12.76 -15.93 9.39
N ASP A 321 11.95 -14.96 9.02
CA ASP A 321 10.54 -15.15 8.67
C ASP A 321 10.12 -14.29 7.47
N PHE A 322 8.87 -14.46 7.04
CA PHE A 322 8.24 -13.65 6.02
C PHE A 322 7.02 -12.96 6.59
N VAL A 323 6.89 -11.66 6.36
CA VAL A 323 5.77 -10.86 6.87
C VAL A 323 5.08 -10.10 5.75
N ASP A 324 3.75 -10.00 5.82
CA ASP A 324 3.00 -9.10 4.95
C ASP A 324 3.22 -7.64 5.38
N LEU A 325 3.34 -6.75 4.39
CA LEU A 325 3.50 -5.32 4.59
C LEU A 325 2.17 -4.57 4.59
N LEU A 326 1.13 -5.18 4.03
CA LEU A 326 -0.17 -4.57 3.80
C LEU A 326 -1.16 -4.93 4.90
N ASP A 327 -2.17 -4.07 5.08
CA ASP A 327 -3.32 -4.33 5.96
C ASP A 327 -2.94 -4.66 7.41
N GLN A 328 -1.85 -4.07 7.90
CA GLN A 328 -1.40 -4.21 9.29
C GLN A 328 -2.40 -3.59 10.26
N VAL A 329 -2.48 -4.14 11.47
CA VAL A 329 -3.37 -3.63 12.52
C VAL A 329 -2.56 -2.94 13.61
N PHE A 330 -2.94 -1.70 13.89
CA PHE A 330 -2.34 -0.84 14.89
C PHE A 330 -3.35 -0.48 15.98
N ALA A 331 -2.89 -0.42 17.21
CA ALA A 331 -3.64 0.07 18.35
C ALA A 331 -3.15 1.46 18.74
N ILE A 332 -4.06 2.44 18.84
CA ILE A 332 -3.72 3.83 19.15
C ILE A 332 -4.51 4.27 20.39
N ARG A 333 -3.80 4.74 21.42
CA ARG A 333 -4.40 5.26 22.66
C ARG A 333 -4.70 6.76 22.52
N HIS A 334 -5.85 7.16 23.04
CA HIS A 334 -6.27 8.54 23.26
C HIS A 334 -6.65 8.72 24.73
N GLU A 335 -6.04 9.72 25.37
CA GLU A 335 -6.37 10.08 26.75
C GLU A 335 -6.24 11.59 26.94
N GLY A 336 -7.32 12.23 27.38
CA GLY A 336 -7.39 13.69 27.51
C GLY A 336 -7.17 14.38 26.16
N ASP A 337 -6.15 15.23 26.08
CA ASP A 337 -5.75 15.97 24.88
C ASP A 337 -4.60 15.30 24.10
N ARG A 338 -4.19 14.09 24.51
CA ARG A 338 -3.05 13.37 23.96
C ARG A 338 -3.46 12.17 23.13
N VAL A 339 -2.82 12.05 21.97
CA VAL A 339 -2.84 10.85 21.12
C VAL A 339 -1.46 10.23 21.20
N TYR A 340 -1.39 8.95 21.54
CA TYR A 340 -0.13 8.21 21.66
C TYR A 340 0.25 7.57 20.34
N ARG A 341 1.53 7.20 20.22
CA ARG A 341 2.05 6.51 19.03
C ARG A 341 1.37 5.13 18.87
N PRO A 342 1.26 4.62 17.63
CA PRO A 342 0.75 3.28 17.35
C PRO A 342 1.53 2.19 18.08
N MET A 343 0.83 1.16 18.52
CA MET A 343 1.40 -0.07 19.08
C MET A 343 0.82 -1.30 18.36
N LYS A 344 1.48 -2.45 18.47
CA LYS A 344 0.87 -3.73 18.11
C LYS A 344 -0.24 -4.10 19.10
N PRO A 345 -1.38 -4.66 18.63
CA PRO A 345 -2.44 -5.18 19.50
C PRO A 345 -1.92 -6.13 20.60
N GLY A 346 -0.96 -7.00 20.27
CA GLY A 346 -0.36 -7.92 21.23
C GLY A 346 0.44 -7.25 22.35
N VAL A 347 1.05 -6.08 22.09
CA VAL A 347 1.75 -5.27 23.11
C VAL A 347 0.75 -4.62 24.06
N VAL A 348 -0.35 -4.08 23.52
CA VAL A 348 -1.42 -3.44 24.32
C VAL A 348 -2.02 -4.42 25.33
N ALA A 349 -2.23 -5.68 24.92
CA ALA A 349 -2.76 -6.72 25.78
C ALA A 349 -1.85 -7.04 27.00
N LEU A 350 -0.56 -6.69 26.92
CA LEU A 350 0.45 -6.97 27.94
C LEU A 350 0.82 -5.75 28.78
N LEU A 351 0.28 -4.56 28.48
CA LEU A 351 0.57 -3.34 29.23
C LEU A 351 0.11 -3.45 30.68
N ASP A 352 0.75 -2.71 31.59
CA ASP A 352 0.26 -2.56 32.95
C ASP A 352 -1.10 -1.85 32.97
N PRO A 353 -1.99 -2.12 33.96
CA PRO A 353 -3.33 -1.52 33.99
C PRO A 353 -3.35 0.01 33.94
N ALA A 354 -2.34 0.69 34.47
CA ALA A 354 -2.20 2.13 34.39
C ALA A 354 -1.93 2.63 32.96
N ASP A 355 -1.25 1.82 32.15
CA ASP A 355 -0.94 2.12 30.75
C ASP A 355 -2.03 1.66 29.77
N GLN A 356 -2.99 0.86 30.25
CA GLN A 356 -4.18 0.45 29.50
C GLN A 356 -5.32 1.47 29.58
N SER A 357 -5.20 2.54 30.37
CA SER A 357 -6.26 3.55 30.51
C SER A 357 -6.50 4.34 29.22
N GLY A 358 -7.61 5.10 29.21
CA GLY A 358 -8.01 5.89 28.05
C GLY A 358 -8.87 5.11 27.05
N HIS A 359 -9.06 5.70 25.88
CA HIS A 359 -9.80 5.15 24.77
C HIS A 359 -8.84 4.63 23.71
N TRP A 360 -9.10 3.45 23.16
CA TRP A 360 -8.24 2.79 22.19
C TRP A 360 -8.95 2.60 20.87
N TYR A 361 -8.21 2.82 19.79
CA TYR A 361 -8.65 2.60 18.41
C TYR A 361 -7.84 1.45 17.81
N LEU A 362 -8.53 0.49 17.20
CA LEU A 362 -7.92 -0.54 16.37
C LEU A 362 -8.09 -0.15 14.91
N VAL A 363 -6.95 0.02 14.24
CA VAL A 363 -6.87 0.66 12.94
C VAL A 363 -6.11 -0.23 11.99
N GLN A 364 -6.72 -0.57 10.86
CA GLN A 364 -6.05 -1.23 9.76
C GLN A 364 -5.42 -0.19 8.83
N ALA A 365 -4.12 -0.34 8.56
CA ALA A 365 -3.31 0.57 7.75
C ALA A 365 -2.11 -0.15 7.12
N ASP A 366 -1.52 0.42 6.07
CA ASP A 366 -0.27 -0.10 5.51
C ASP A 366 0.97 0.49 6.20
N THR A 367 0.81 1.60 6.95
CA THR A 367 1.90 2.20 7.74
C THR A 367 1.37 2.73 9.08
N PRO A 368 2.17 2.70 10.16
CA PRO A 368 1.74 3.24 11.45
C PRO A 368 1.46 4.75 11.38
N GLN A 369 2.20 5.49 10.53
CA GLN A 369 2.02 6.93 10.37
C GLN A 369 0.65 7.30 9.83
N ASP A 370 0.14 6.54 8.85
CA ASP A 370 -1.20 6.78 8.30
C ASP A 370 -2.28 6.52 9.36
N ALA A 371 -2.14 5.46 10.17
CA ALA A 371 -3.06 5.16 11.26
C ALA A 371 -3.09 6.29 12.31
N TYR A 372 -1.91 6.77 12.73
CA TYR A 372 -1.80 7.86 13.70
C TYR A 372 -2.39 9.18 13.20
N LEU A 373 -2.08 9.56 11.95
CA LEU A 373 -2.61 10.79 11.37
C LEU A 373 -4.14 10.75 11.26
N HIS A 374 -4.72 9.60 10.90
CA HIS A 374 -6.16 9.42 10.83
C HIS A 374 -6.85 9.64 12.18
N ILE A 375 -6.38 8.97 13.24
CA ILE A 375 -6.94 9.14 14.59
C ILE A 375 -6.79 10.58 15.08
N ARG A 376 -5.63 11.21 14.82
CA ARG A 376 -5.41 12.61 15.17
C ARG A 376 -6.39 13.55 14.45
N GLN A 377 -6.66 13.33 13.17
CA GLN A 377 -7.61 14.15 12.39
C GLN A 377 -9.05 14.01 12.92
N ILE A 378 -9.47 12.79 13.23
CA ILE A 378 -10.79 12.53 13.83
C ILE A 378 -10.94 13.28 15.16
N LEU A 379 -9.94 13.16 16.03
CA LEU A 379 -9.98 13.78 17.35
C LEU A 379 -9.85 15.31 17.30
N ALA A 380 -9.18 15.85 16.28
CA ALA A 380 -9.16 17.28 16.00
C ALA A 380 -10.48 17.80 15.38
N ALA A 381 -11.45 16.92 15.11
CA ALA A 381 -12.69 17.21 14.40
C ALA A 381 -12.45 17.86 13.02
N GLU A 382 -11.37 17.44 12.35
CA GLU A 382 -11.12 17.85 10.97
C GLU A 382 -12.10 17.13 10.03
N PRO A 383 -12.70 17.84 9.06
CA PRO A 383 -13.66 17.23 8.15
C PRO A 383 -13.00 16.21 7.22
N GLY A 384 -13.67 15.10 6.97
CA GLY A 384 -13.31 14.13 5.92
C GLY A 384 -13.15 12.70 6.45
N CYS A 385 -12.54 12.51 7.62
CA CYS A 385 -12.23 11.17 8.14
C CYS A 385 -13.43 10.52 8.85
N SER A 386 -13.64 9.23 8.60
CA SER A 386 -14.71 8.43 9.25
C SER A 386 -14.27 7.95 10.64
N GLN A 387 -15.19 7.95 11.60
CA GLN A 387 -14.97 7.47 12.98
C GLN A 387 -15.12 5.95 13.15
N SER A 388 -15.53 5.23 12.11
CA SER A 388 -15.74 3.79 12.13
C SER A 388 -15.68 3.21 10.71
N GLY A 389 -15.22 1.96 10.59
CA GLY A 389 -15.13 1.26 9.31
C GLY A 389 -14.18 1.93 8.32
N GLU A 390 -14.38 1.64 7.04
CA GLU A 390 -13.58 2.20 5.94
C GLU A 390 -13.71 3.74 5.87
N CYS A 391 -12.57 4.42 5.82
CA CYS A 391 -12.53 5.86 5.66
C CYS A 391 -12.64 6.25 4.17
N PRO A 392 -13.58 7.12 3.78
CA PRO A 392 -13.67 7.58 2.40
C PRO A 392 -12.57 8.60 2.05
N ALA A 393 -11.99 9.27 3.05
CA ALA A 393 -11.03 10.34 2.85
C ALA A 393 -9.59 9.90 2.93
N CYS A 394 -9.24 8.74 3.52
CA CYS A 394 -7.86 8.26 3.66
C CYS A 394 -7.80 6.73 3.62
N PRO A 395 -6.62 6.13 3.34
CA PRO A 395 -6.48 4.68 3.18
C PRO A 395 -6.39 4.01 4.55
N ILE A 396 -7.47 4.09 5.33
CA ILE A 396 -7.54 3.58 6.69
C ILE A 396 -8.92 3.00 6.95
N GLU A 397 -8.96 1.94 7.77
CA GLU A 397 -10.19 1.38 8.30
C GLU A 397 -10.11 1.27 9.83
N ILE A 398 -11.12 1.79 10.52
CA ILE A 398 -11.26 1.59 11.96
C ILE A 398 -12.05 0.30 12.17
N LEU A 399 -11.35 -0.72 12.65
CA LEU A 399 -11.89 -2.05 12.89
C LEU A 399 -12.76 -2.09 14.15
N ASP A 400 -12.27 -1.46 15.22
CA ASP A 400 -12.95 -1.41 16.51
C ASP A 400 -12.41 -0.25 17.37
N GLN A 401 -13.13 0.12 18.43
CA GLN A 401 -12.69 1.10 19.42
C GLN A 401 -13.34 0.86 20.79
N GLY A 402 -12.67 1.27 21.86
CA GLY A 402 -13.16 1.10 23.23
C GLY A 402 -12.05 1.11 24.28
N THR A 403 -12.38 0.63 25.47
CA THR A 403 -11.39 0.32 26.51
C THR A 403 -10.67 -0.99 26.20
N VAL A 404 -9.47 -1.20 26.75
CA VAL A 404 -8.73 -2.48 26.57
C VAL A 404 -9.58 -3.67 27.00
N LYS A 405 -10.34 -3.55 28.10
CA LYS A 405 -11.24 -4.61 28.59
C LYS A 405 -12.32 -4.99 27.57
N GLU A 406 -12.93 -4.00 26.91
CA GLU A 406 -13.94 -4.25 25.88
C GLU A 406 -13.32 -4.91 24.65
N LEU A 407 -12.16 -4.42 24.20
CA LEU A 407 -11.46 -4.97 23.04
C LEU A 407 -10.97 -6.41 23.27
N VAL A 408 -10.45 -6.72 24.46
CA VAL A 408 -10.11 -8.10 24.88
C VAL A 408 -11.38 -8.96 24.95
N GLY A 409 -12.47 -8.45 25.54
CA GLY A 409 -13.74 -9.18 25.64
C GLY A 409 -14.36 -9.51 24.28
N ARG A 410 -14.07 -8.72 23.24
CA ARG A 410 -14.45 -8.96 21.84
C ARG A 410 -13.41 -9.77 21.06
N GLY A 411 -12.33 -10.22 21.70
CA GLY A 411 -11.26 -11.02 21.08
C GLY A 411 -10.33 -10.25 20.12
N GLN A 412 -10.36 -8.92 20.15
CA GLN A 412 -9.59 -8.07 19.23
C GLN A 412 -8.14 -7.84 19.66
N LEU A 413 -7.86 -8.05 20.95
CA LEU A 413 -6.52 -7.94 21.52
C LEU A 413 -6.09 -9.31 22.04
N THR A 414 -5.18 -9.96 21.33
CA THR A 414 -4.57 -11.23 21.75
C THR A 414 -3.05 -11.04 21.86
N PRO A 415 -2.41 -11.40 22.99
CA PRO A 415 -0.96 -11.34 23.11
C PRO A 415 -0.28 -12.23 22.07
N THR A 416 0.71 -11.69 21.38
CA THR A 416 1.57 -12.44 20.45
C THR A 416 2.83 -12.99 21.14
N CYS A 417 3.11 -12.55 22.36
CA CYS A 417 4.26 -12.95 23.17
C CYS A 417 3.82 -13.19 24.63
N THR A 418 4.69 -13.83 25.41
CA THR A 418 4.43 -14.15 26.83
C THR A 418 4.81 -13.03 27.79
N ALA A 419 5.59 -12.04 27.32
CA ALA A 419 6.09 -10.94 28.16
C ALA A 419 6.01 -9.61 27.40
N LEU A 420 5.71 -8.54 28.14
CA LEU A 420 5.74 -7.17 27.62
C LEU A 420 7.19 -6.78 27.28
N PRO A 421 7.48 -6.23 26.10
CA PRO A 421 8.80 -5.69 25.81
C PRO A 421 9.21 -4.62 26.84
N PRO A 422 10.50 -4.53 27.22
CA PRO A 422 10.97 -3.47 28.10
C PRO A 422 10.68 -2.09 27.49
N VAL A 423 10.67 -1.03 28.29
CA VAL A 423 10.61 0.33 27.73
C VAL A 423 12.01 0.73 27.28
N PHE A 424 12.23 0.84 25.98
CA PHE A 424 13.37 1.60 25.46
C PHE A 424 13.08 2.13 24.05
N CYS A 425 13.64 3.31 23.78
CA CYS A 425 13.64 3.98 22.50
C CYS A 425 15.06 4.44 22.18
N LEU A 426 15.49 4.30 20.93
CA LEU A 426 16.81 4.80 20.51
C LEU A 426 16.86 6.34 20.53
N ARG A 427 15.76 6.97 20.09
CA ARG A 427 15.63 8.42 19.88
C ARG A 427 14.16 8.86 19.97
N ASP A 428 13.86 9.73 20.93
CA ASP A 428 12.51 10.29 21.14
C ASP A 428 12.25 11.58 20.33
N ASP A 429 13.22 12.04 19.55
CA ASP A 429 13.17 13.34 18.87
C ASP A 429 12.50 13.32 17.49
N ILE A 430 11.77 12.25 17.13
CA ILE A 430 11.08 12.22 15.83
C ILE A 430 10.00 13.32 15.80
N PRO A 431 10.15 14.40 15.01
CA PRO A 431 9.29 15.57 15.13
C PRO A 431 7.82 15.28 14.75
N SER A 432 7.57 14.27 13.91
CA SER A 432 6.23 13.88 13.46
C SER A 432 5.42 13.11 14.52
N TRP A 433 6.07 12.60 15.56
CA TRP A 433 5.50 11.65 16.52
C TRP A 433 5.41 12.14 17.95
N GLN A 434 5.92 13.34 18.25
CA GLN A 434 5.72 13.92 19.57
C GLN A 434 4.21 14.05 19.85
N PRO A 435 3.74 13.72 21.07
CA PRO A 435 2.36 13.93 21.47
C PRO A 435 2.07 15.44 21.38
N ALA A 436 1.55 15.87 20.24
CA ALA A 436 1.17 17.25 20.03
C ALA A 436 -0.23 17.41 20.64
N PRO A 437 -0.47 18.43 21.47
CA PRO A 437 -1.82 18.72 21.94
C PRO A 437 -2.73 18.88 20.73
N LEU A 438 -3.92 18.28 20.80
CA LEU A 438 -4.94 18.44 19.77
C LEU A 438 -5.22 19.94 19.60
N ARG A 439 -4.79 20.51 18.46
CA ARG A 439 -5.12 21.88 18.11
C ARG A 439 -6.60 21.90 17.73
N THR A 440 -7.47 22.16 18.70
CA THR A 440 -8.87 22.42 18.39
C THR A 440 -8.93 23.74 17.61
N ASN A 441 -9.60 23.75 16.45
CA ASN A 441 -9.82 24.94 15.62
C ASN A 441 -10.70 26.02 16.31
N ARG A 442 -10.78 26.02 17.65
CA ARG A 442 -11.60 26.95 18.44
C ARG A 442 -10.90 28.28 18.74
N GLU A 443 -9.60 28.43 18.46
CA GLU A 443 -8.96 29.75 18.52
C GLU A 443 -8.99 30.44 17.15
N PRO A 444 -9.72 31.57 17.00
CA PRO A 444 -9.71 32.32 15.77
C PRO A 444 -8.29 32.85 15.50
N ALA A 445 -7.78 32.56 14.30
CA ALA A 445 -6.48 33.05 13.85
C ALA A 445 -6.33 34.56 14.14
N PRO A 446 -5.20 35.02 14.70
CA PRO A 446 -5.02 36.43 15.04
C PRO A 446 -5.21 37.28 13.78
N ARG A 447 -6.24 38.13 13.80
CA ARG A 447 -6.58 39.04 12.70
C ARG A 447 -5.34 39.85 12.34
N ARG A 448 -4.69 39.50 11.23
CA ARG A 448 -3.65 40.34 10.63
C ARG A 448 -4.26 41.70 10.35
N ARG A 449 -3.86 42.72 11.13
CA ARG A 449 -4.18 44.12 10.88
C ARG A 449 -3.65 44.48 9.48
N ARG A 450 -4.55 44.53 8.48
CA ARG A 450 -4.29 45.14 7.18
C ARG A 450 -3.92 46.61 7.42
N ARG A 451 -2.62 46.93 7.35
CA ARG A 451 -2.15 48.32 7.19
C ARG A 451 -2.66 48.82 5.85
N ARG A 452 -3.72 49.62 5.85
CA ARG A 452 -4.10 50.49 4.72
C ARG A 452 -2.97 51.51 4.53
N ARG A 453 -2.17 51.37 3.48
CA ARG A 453 -1.35 52.46 2.94
C ARG A 453 -2.28 53.38 2.14
N SER A 454 -2.54 54.56 2.66
CA SER A 454 -3.14 55.67 1.91
C SER A 454 -2.04 56.33 1.08
N ASN A 455 -2.09 56.18 -0.25
CA ASN A 455 -1.37 57.06 -1.16
C ASN A 455 -2.13 58.39 -1.24
N ARG A 456 -1.55 59.46 -0.69
CA ARG A 456 -1.93 60.84 -1.00
C ARG A 456 -0.92 61.39 -1.99
N HIS A 457 -1.40 61.70 -3.20
CA HIS A 457 -0.83 62.68 -4.10
C HIS A 457 -0.67 64.04 -3.39
N ARG A 458 0.50 64.65 -3.54
CA ARG A 458 0.65 66.11 -3.72
C ARG A 458 1.80 66.33 -4.69
N GLY A 459 1.51 67.05 -5.76
CA GLY A 459 2.48 67.54 -6.72
C GLY A 459 3.15 68.84 -6.27
N ASP A 460 4.14 69.18 -7.10
CA ASP A 460 4.77 70.47 -7.41
C ASP A 460 5.47 71.26 -6.29
N VAL A 461 6.75 71.62 -6.48
CA VAL A 461 7.23 72.77 -7.29
C VAL A 461 8.77 72.71 -7.32
N GLY A 462 9.40 72.99 -8.48
CA GLY A 462 10.83 73.26 -8.61
C GLY A 462 11.45 72.70 -9.88
#